data_AF-A0AAP1RC91-F1
#
_entry.id   AF-A0AAP1RC91-F1
#
_cell.length_a   1.000
_cell.length_b   1.000
_cell.length_c   1.000
_cell.angle_alpha   90.00
_cell.angle_beta   90.00
_cell.angle_gamma   90.00
#
_symmetry.space_group_name_H-M   'P 1'
#
loop_
_entity.id
_entity.type
_entity.pdbx_description
1 polymer ?
#
loop_
_entity_poly.entity_id
_entity_poly.type
_entity_poly.pdbx_seq_one_letter_code
_entity_poly.pdbx_strand_id
1 'polypeptide(L)'
;MAEGRRPVPRVRQQENNNGFSLEGTMLAEDIYAIMLFSSLILVVPGPSNTLLLSAGFHFGSLRAAPFILLEALGYSLSISAWGWVLARLSESNPWIISLTKALCALYVALLAVKTWNASIRSAGTGNFRRWPLHLFVATLSNPKALIFASVIFPGKAFLDFWNNYTISLLAFLVVLAPIGMLWVGLGAGIRKGYLGSISGPLFSKVTSVILALFSASLTY
;
A
#
# COMPACT_ATOMS: atom_id res chain seq x y z
N MET A 1 15.60 30.48 75.16
CA MET A 1 14.57 30.02 74.20
C MET A 1 15.08 30.28 72.79
N ALA A 2 15.50 29.25 72.07
CA ALA A 2 15.44 29.13 70.60
C ALA A 2 16.16 27.85 70.16
N GLU A 3 15.36 26.87 69.74
CA GLU A 3 15.66 25.54 69.21
C GLU A 3 16.85 25.46 68.23
N GLY A 4 17.69 24.44 68.42
CA GLY A 4 18.64 23.95 67.43
C GLY A 4 17.94 23.29 66.24
N ARG A 5 18.18 23.81 65.03
CA ARG A 5 17.74 23.18 63.79
C ARG A 5 18.63 21.98 63.46
N ARG A 6 18.08 20.78 63.52
CA ARG A 6 18.71 19.56 62.99
C ARG A 6 18.82 19.66 61.45
N PRO A 7 19.86 19.10 60.83
CA PRO A 7 19.95 19.04 59.37
C PRO A 7 18.88 18.06 58.84
N VAL A 8 18.08 18.54 57.89
CA VAL A 8 17.12 17.71 57.14
C VAL A 8 17.92 16.73 56.28
N PRO A 9 17.67 15.41 56.35
CA PRO A 9 18.32 14.47 55.45
C PRO A 9 17.86 14.77 54.01
N ARG A 10 18.82 15.05 53.14
CA ARG A 10 18.60 15.21 51.71
C ARG A 10 18.10 13.86 51.18
N VAL A 11 16.79 13.72 51.03
CA VAL A 11 16.20 12.60 50.30
C VAL A 11 16.81 12.64 48.91
N ARG A 12 17.71 11.71 48.64
CA ARG A 12 18.23 11.46 47.31
C ARG A 12 17.01 11.00 46.52
N GLN A 13 16.40 11.92 45.77
CA GLN A 13 15.54 11.57 44.66
C GLN A 13 16.40 10.74 43.71
N GLN A 14 16.43 9.42 43.92
CA GLN A 14 16.46 8.48 42.82
C GLN A 14 15.10 8.64 42.13
N GLU A 15 15.00 9.70 41.32
CA GLU A 15 14.00 9.73 40.29
C GLU A 15 14.35 8.57 39.36
N ASN A 16 13.44 7.61 39.39
CA ASN A 16 13.53 6.32 38.78
C ASN A 16 13.76 6.54 37.28
N ASN A 17 14.93 6.13 36.77
CA ASN A 17 15.26 6.04 35.35
C ASN A 17 14.44 4.93 34.66
N ASN A 18 13.11 5.00 34.80
CA ASN A 18 12.15 4.16 34.09
C ASN A 18 11.48 4.94 32.95
N GLY A 19 12.19 5.92 32.38
CA GLY A 19 11.93 6.41 31.03
C GLY A 19 12.29 5.32 30.01
N PHE A 20 11.59 4.19 30.05
CA PHE A 20 11.65 3.17 29.03
C PHE A 20 11.03 3.76 27.76
N SER A 21 11.86 4.36 26.91
CA SER A 21 11.81 4.49 25.44
C SER A 21 10.47 4.59 24.69
N LEU A 22 9.35 5.00 25.30
CA LEU A 22 8.05 5.05 24.61
C LEU A 22 8.05 6.09 23.47
N GLU A 23 8.88 7.13 23.58
CA GLU A 23 9.03 8.18 22.57
C GLU A 23 9.64 7.65 21.25
N GLY A 24 10.45 6.60 21.33
CA GLY A 24 11.13 6.00 20.18
C GLY A 24 10.39 4.82 19.55
N THR A 25 9.38 4.25 20.21
CA THR A 25 8.67 3.05 19.75
C THR A 25 7.43 3.37 18.90
N MET A 26 7.07 2.46 17.99
CA MET A 26 5.79 2.52 17.28
C MET A 26 4.62 2.45 18.26
N LEU A 27 3.72 3.44 18.20
CA LEU A 27 2.48 3.43 18.97
C LEU A 27 1.39 2.69 18.19
N ALA A 28 0.37 2.21 18.90
CA ALA A 28 -0.77 1.55 18.27
C ALA A 28 -1.45 2.46 17.23
N GLU A 29 -1.54 3.77 17.51
CA GLU A 29 -2.11 4.77 16.60
C GLU A 29 -1.35 4.84 15.27
N ASP A 30 -0.01 4.77 15.30
CA ASP A 30 0.81 4.75 14.08
C ASP A 30 0.52 3.51 13.24
N ILE A 31 0.39 2.36 13.89
CA ILE A 31 0.08 1.08 13.23
C ILE A 31 -1.30 1.13 12.57
N TYR A 32 -2.31 1.64 13.29
CA TYR A 32 -3.65 1.83 12.74
C TYR A 32 -3.66 2.81 11.56
N ALA A 33 -2.93 3.92 11.66
CA ALA A 33 -2.79 4.87 10.57
C ALA A 33 -2.16 4.22 9.33
N ILE A 34 -1.06 3.46 9.51
CA ILE A 34 -0.43 2.72 8.41
C ILE A 34 -1.44 1.78 7.76
N MET A 35 -2.15 0.96 8.54
CA MET A 35 -3.11 0.00 7.99
C MET A 35 -4.24 0.70 7.23
N LEU A 36 -4.84 1.73 7.82
CA LEU A 36 -5.99 2.44 7.25
C LEU A 36 -5.61 3.19 5.98
N PHE A 37 -4.57 4.03 6.01
CA PHE A 37 -4.17 4.79 4.82
C PHE A 37 -3.60 3.89 3.72
N SER A 38 -2.89 2.82 4.08
CA SER A 38 -2.44 1.84 3.11
C SER A 38 -3.60 1.15 2.42
N SER A 39 -4.66 0.80 3.17
CA SER A 39 -5.84 0.17 2.59
C SER A 39 -6.51 1.07 1.54
N LEU A 40 -6.67 2.36 1.84
CA LEU A 40 -7.29 3.33 0.94
C LEU A 40 -6.50 3.44 -0.37
N ILE A 41 -5.17 3.55 -0.29
CA ILE A 41 -4.32 3.69 -1.47
C ILE A 41 -4.20 2.38 -2.26
N LEU A 42 -4.18 1.23 -1.59
CA LEU A 42 -4.11 -0.08 -2.24
C LEU A 42 -5.41 -0.46 -2.96
N VAL A 43 -6.57 0.03 -2.50
CA VAL A 43 -7.86 -0.18 -3.20
C VAL A 43 -7.99 0.68 -4.46
N VAL A 44 -7.30 1.82 -4.58
CA VAL A 44 -7.36 2.63 -5.81
C VAL A 44 -6.80 1.83 -7.00
N PRO A 45 -7.44 1.80 -8.17
CA PRO A 45 -6.89 1.12 -9.34
C PRO A 45 -5.54 1.72 -9.76
N GLY A 46 -4.57 0.87 -10.08
CA GLY A 46 -3.22 1.29 -10.47
C GLY A 46 -2.46 0.16 -11.18
N PRO A 47 -1.24 0.41 -11.65
CA PRO A 47 -0.52 -0.54 -12.52
C PRO A 47 -0.34 -1.94 -11.94
N SER A 48 0.05 -2.05 -10.65
CA SER A 48 0.22 -3.35 -9.98
C SER A 48 -1.11 -4.09 -9.80
N ASN A 49 -2.15 -3.37 -9.34
CA ASN A 49 -3.50 -3.90 -9.13
C ASN A 49 -4.15 -4.39 -10.44
N THR A 50 -3.97 -3.65 -11.54
CA THR A 50 -4.47 -4.05 -12.87
C THR A 50 -3.77 -5.32 -13.36
N LEU A 51 -2.47 -5.46 -13.09
CA LEU A 51 -1.74 -6.69 -13.39
C LEU A 51 -2.19 -7.86 -12.51
N LEU A 52 -2.46 -7.66 -11.22
CA LEU A 52 -3.06 -8.69 -10.37
C LEU A 52 -4.45 -9.12 -10.85
N LEU A 53 -5.29 -8.17 -11.24
CA LEU A 53 -6.59 -8.43 -11.85
C LEU A 53 -6.45 -9.25 -13.13
N SER A 54 -5.53 -8.85 -14.02
CA SER A 54 -5.26 -9.61 -15.25
C SER A 54 -4.65 -11.00 -14.95
N ALA A 55 -3.82 -11.15 -13.90
CA ALA A 55 -3.30 -12.44 -13.45
C ALA A 55 -4.43 -13.36 -12.98
N GLY A 56 -5.34 -12.82 -12.17
CA GLY A 56 -6.56 -13.51 -11.75
C GLY A 56 -7.38 -13.95 -12.95
N PHE A 57 -7.52 -13.09 -13.96
CA PHE A 57 -8.25 -13.40 -15.19
C PHE A 57 -7.60 -14.51 -16.02
N HIS A 58 -6.27 -14.53 -16.17
CA HIS A 58 -5.60 -15.53 -17.01
C HIS A 58 -5.33 -16.85 -16.28
N PHE A 59 -4.87 -16.78 -15.02
CA PHE A 59 -4.40 -17.95 -14.27
C PHE A 59 -5.43 -18.49 -13.27
N GLY A 60 -6.43 -17.68 -12.87
CA GLY A 60 -7.37 -18.00 -11.80
C GLY A 60 -6.79 -17.73 -10.40
N SER A 61 -7.64 -17.72 -9.37
CA SER A 61 -7.29 -17.23 -8.03
C SER A 61 -6.10 -17.96 -7.39
N LEU A 62 -6.13 -19.29 -7.36
CA LEU A 62 -5.08 -20.10 -6.71
C LEU A 62 -3.71 -19.98 -7.40
N ARG A 63 -3.68 -19.98 -8.74
CA ARG A 63 -2.43 -19.88 -9.51
C ARG A 63 -1.90 -18.45 -9.57
N ALA A 64 -2.76 -17.46 -9.36
CA ALA A 64 -2.39 -16.06 -9.33
C ALA A 64 -1.96 -15.57 -7.93
N ALA A 65 -2.30 -16.28 -6.85
CA ALA A 65 -1.91 -15.91 -5.49
C ALA A 65 -0.40 -15.64 -5.28
N PRO A 66 0.54 -16.39 -5.90
CA PRO A 66 1.97 -16.10 -5.79
C PRO A 66 2.39 -14.71 -6.34
N PHE A 67 1.58 -14.11 -7.24
CA PHE A 67 1.84 -12.75 -7.72
C PHE A 67 1.67 -11.70 -6.63
N ILE A 68 0.86 -11.96 -5.59
CA ILE A 68 0.71 -11.08 -4.43
C ILE A 68 2.04 -11.01 -3.65
N LEU A 69 2.78 -12.12 -3.56
CA LEU A 69 4.11 -12.12 -2.94
C LEU A 69 5.11 -11.29 -3.75
N LEU A 70 5.05 -11.35 -5.08
CA LEU A 70 5.88 -10.52 -5.95
C LEU A 70 5.54 -9.03 -5.81
N GLU A 71 4.25 -8.69 -5.66
CA GLU A 71 3.84 -7.33 -5.34
C GLU A 71 4.36 -6.90 -3.95
N ALA A 72 4.23 -7.75 -2.94
CA ALA A 72 4.75 -7.50 -1.60
C ALA A 72 6.27 -7.23 -1.61
N LEU A 73 7.05 -8.02 -2.34
CA LEU A 73 8.48 -7.83 -2.50
C LEU A 73 8.82 -6.53 -3.23
N GLY A 74 8.10 -6.22 -4.31
CA GLY A 74 8.27 -4.97 -5.06
C GLY A 74 8.01 -3.73 -4.19
N TYR A 75 6.93 -3.73 -3.40
CA TYR A 75 6.67 -2.64 -2.47
C TYR A 75 7.67 -2.57 -1.34
N SER A 76 8.06 -3.71 -0.74
CA SER A 76 9.05 -3.73 0.35
C SER A 76 10.37 -3.10 -0.08
N LEU A 77 10.88 -3.48 -1.26
CA LEU A 77 12.12 -2.93 -1.82
C LEU A 77 11.98 -1.44 -2.15
N SER A 78 10.87 -1.05 -2.77
CA SER A 78 10.65 0.34 -3.14
C SER A 78 10.47 1.25 -1.92
N ILE A 79 9.72 0.81 -0.90
CA ILE A 79 9.52 1.54 0.35
C ILE A 79 10.85 1.69 1.09
N SER A 80 11.65 0.62 1.18
CA SER A 80 13.01 0.66 1.72
C SER A 80 13.88 1.69 0.99
N ALA A 81 13.99 1.58 -0.33
CA ALA A 81 14.88 2.42 -1.13
C ALA A 81 14.53 3.91 -1.00
N TRP A 82 13.25 4.26 -1.16
CA TRP A 82 12.81 5.64 -1.06
C TRP A 82 12.82 6.15 0.38
N GLY A 83 12.35 5.34 1.33
CA GLY A 83 12.26 5.73 2.73
C GLY A 83 13.62 6.10 3.33
N TRP A 84 14.66 5.31 3.06
CA TRP A 84 16.01 5.64 3.54
C TRP A 84 16.62 6.84 2.82
N VAL A 85 16.42 6.98 1.50
CA VAL A 85 16.89 8.16 0.76
C VAL A 85 16.26 9.43 1.34
N LEU A 86 14.94 9.40 1.61
CA LEU A 86 14.22 10.54 2.17
C LEU A 86 14.62 10.83 3.61
N ALA A 87 14.76 9.80 4.45
CA ALA A 87 15.21 9.95 5.82
C ALA A 87 16.58 10.66 5.87
N ARG A 88 17.56 10.18 5.08
CA ARG A 88 18.91 10.75 5.01
C ARG A 88 18.95 12.17 4.45
N LEU A 89 18.17 12.45 3.42
CA LEU A 89 18.14 13.80 2.86
C LEU A 89 17.49 14.80 3.83
N SER A 90 16.47 14.37 4.59
CA SER A 90 15.75 15.23 5.54
C SER A 90 16.57 15.67 6.76
N GLU A 91 17.59 14.89 7.16
CA GLU A 91 18.52 15.24 8.25
C GLU A 91 19.27 16.55 7.95
N SER A 92 19.57 16.81 6.67
CA SER A 92 20.39 17.96 6.26
C SER A 92 19.58 19.21 5.92
N ASN A 93 18.33 19.08 5.46
CA ASN A 93 17.51 20.20 5.00
C ASN A 93 16.00 19.86 5.12
N PRO A 94 15.29 20.39 6.14
CA PRO A 94 13.87 20.07 6.38
C PRO A 94 12.93 20.41 5.20
N TRP A 95 13.28 21.43 4.40
CA TRP A 95 12.53 21.83 3.20
C TRP A 95 12.49 20.76 2.10
N ILE A 96 13.43 19.80 2.12
CA ILE A 96 13.47 18.70 1.16
C ILE A 96 12.24 17.81 1.29
N ILE A 97 11.63 17.67 2.47
CA ILE A 97 10.40 16.88 2.62
C ILE A 97 9.26 17.49 1.78
N SER A 98 9.09 18.82 1.84
CA SER A 98 8.05 19.53 1.09
C SER A 98 8.33 19.53 -0.41
N LEU A 99 9.59 19.75 -0.81
CA LEU A 99 10.00 19.69 -2.23
C LEU A 99 9.85 18.27 -2.79
N THR A 100 10.18 17.25 -2.01
CA THR A 100 9.99 15.85 -2.41
C THR A 100 8.51 15.50 -2.50
N LYS A 101 7.65 15.99 -1.60
CA LYS A 101 6.20 15.83 -1.75
C LYS A 101 5.69 16.43 -3.07
N ALA A 102 6.19 17.61 -3.46
CA ALA A 102 5.85 18.25 -4.73
C ALA A 102 6.41 17.48 -5.95
N LEU A 103 7.67 17.04 -5.89
CA LEU A 103 8.30 16.25 -6.96
C LEU A 103 7.69 14.84 -7.07
N CYS A 104 7.29 14.23 -5.96
CA CYS A 104 6.50 13.00 -5.93
C CYS A 104 5.17 13.22 -6.62
N ALA A 105 4.42 14.27 -6.29
CA ALA A 105 3.14 14.56 -6.94
C ALA A 105 3.30 14.73 -8.46
N LEU A 106 4.35 15.42 -8.91
CA LEU A 106 4.67 15.60 -10.32
C LEU A 106 5.12 14.30 -10.99
N TYR A 107 5.97 13.52 -10.34
CA TYR A 107 6.44 12.22 -10.84
C TYR A 107 5.30 11.20 -10.91
N VAL A 108 4.41 11.17 -9.91
CA VAL A 108 3.18 10.36 -9.88
C VAL A 108 2.28 10.74 -11.05
N ALA A 109 2.10 12.04 -11.33
CA ALA A 109 1.33 12.51 -12.48
C ALA A 109 1.95 12.06 -13.81
N LEU A 110 3.27 12.19 -13.96
CA LEU A 110 4.00 11.76 -15.17
C LEU A 110 3.97 10.24 -15.35
N LEU A 111 4.08 9.46 -14.27
CA LEU A 111 3.98 8.00 -14.31
C LEU A 111 2.56 7.52 -14.55
N ALA A 112 1.53 8.19 -14.02
CA ALA A 112 0.14 7.88 -14.33
C ALA A 112 -0.11 7.99 -15.85
N VAL A 113 0.40 9.05 -16.49
CA VAL A 113 0.32 9.23 -17.95
C VAL A 113 1.12 8.16 -18.71
N LYS A 114 2.34 7.84 -18.25
CA LYS A 114 3.21 6.85 -18.93
C LYS A 114 2.70 5.42 -18.77
N THR A 115 2.12 5.07 -17.63
CA THR A 115 1.51 3.76 -17.34
C THR A 115 0.16 3.59 -18.03
N TRP A 116 -0.66 4.65 -18.11
CA TRP A 116 -1.85 4.69 -18.96
C TRP A 116 -1.51 4.34 -20.42
N ASN A 117 -0.45 4.95 -20.96
CA ASN A 117 -0.02 4.71 -22.33
C ASN A 117 0.67 3.35 -22.56
N ALA A 118 1.24 2.72 -21.53
CA ALA A 118 1.90 1.41 -21.63
C ALA A 118 0.94 0.23 -21.41
N SER A 119 -0.07 0.40 -20.55
CA SER A 119 -1.14 -0.58 -20.29
C SER A 119 -1.90 -0.95 -21.57
N ILE A 120 -2.13 0.04 -22.44
CA ILE A 120 -2.83 -0.15 -23.72
C ILE A 120 -1.99 -0.99 -24.71
N ARG A 121 -0.66 -1.02 -24.59
CA ARG A 121 0.22 -1.72 -25.55
C ARG A 121 0.54 -3.18 -25.17
N SER A 122 0.41 -3.56 -23.91
CA SER A 122 0.75 -4.92 -23.43
C SER A 122 -0.45 -5.86 -23.31
N ALA A 123 -1.67 -5.41 -23.63
CA ALA A 123 -2.89 -6.23 -23.59
C ALA A 123 -3.03 -7.24 -24.74
N GLY A 124 -2.01 -7.41 -25.60
CA GLY A 124 -2.12 -8.23 -26.82
C GLY A 124 -0.99 -9.20 -27.14
N THR A 125 0.14 -9.22 -26.41
CA THR A 125 1.28 -10.09 -26.77
C THR A 125 1.43 -11.24 -25.77
N GLY A 126 0.92 -12.41 -26.13
CA GLY A 126 0.85 -13.64 -25.32
C GLY A 126 2.20 -14.28 -24.97
N ASN A 127 3.04 -13.59 -24.21
CA ASN A 127 4.24 -14.19 -23.61
C ASN A 127 4.15 -14.17 -22.07
N PHE A 128 3.33 -15.09 -21.55
CA PHE A 128 3.07 -15.28 -20.12
C PHE A 128 4.32 -15.60 -19.28
N ARG A 129 5.46 -15.94 -19.90
CA ARG A 129 6.72 -16.27 -19.20
C ARG A 129 7.38 -15.05 -18.53
N ARG A 130 7.11 -13.83 -18.99
CA ARG A 130 7.70 -12.57 -18.45
C ARG A 130 6.80 -11.81 -17.46
N TRP A 131 5.60 -12.34 -17.21
CA TRP A 131 4.61 -11.75 -16.32
C TRP A 131 5.10 -11.45 -14.89
N PRO A 132 5.82 -12.37 -14.20
CA PRO A 132 6.39 -12.09 -12.89
C PRO A 132 7.29 -10.85 -12.87
N LEU A 133 8.14 -10.70 -13.90
CA LEU A 133 9.05 -9.57 -14.03
C LEU A 133 8.30 -8.27 -14.31
N HIS A 134 7.29 -8.32 -15.18
CA HIS A 134 6.45 -7.14 -15.47
C HIS A 134 5.72 -6.65 -14.22
N LEU A 135 5.14 -7.56 -13.43
CA LEU A 135 4.50 -7.21 -12.16
C LEU A 135 5.51 -6.63 -11.18
N PHE A 136 6.66 -7.27 -10.98
CA PHE A 136 7.68 -6.80 -10.06
C PHE A 136 8.20 -5.40 -10.45
N VAL A 137 8.52 -5.17 -11.74
CA VAL A 137 8.98 -3.87 -12.23
C VAL A 137 7.87 -2.81 -12.13
N ALA A 138 6.61 -3.17 -12.44
CA ALA A 138 5.48 -2.26 -12.32
C ALA A 138 5.23 -1.86 -10.86
N THR A 139 5.38 -2.78 -9.92
CA THR A 139 5.25 -2.49 -8.48
C THR A 139 6.43 -1.70 -7.95
N LEU A 140 7.66 -2.06 -8.34
CA LEU A 140 8.88 -1.32 -7.95
C LEU A 140 8.85 0.13 -8.46
N SER A 141 8.32 0.32 -9.67
CA SER A 141 8.15 1.65 -10.27
C SER A 141 6.82 2.30 -9.89
N ASN A 142 6.02 1.72 -8.99
CA ASN A 142 4.68 2.21 -8.72
C ASN A 142 4.75 3.51 -7.90
N PRO A 143 4.10 4.61 -8.36
CA PRO A 143 4.07 5.85 -7.60
C PRO A 143 3.47 5.71 -6.20
N LYS A 144 2.64 4.68 -5.96
CA LYS A 144 2.12 4.38 -4.61
C LYS A 144 3.23 4.07 -3.62
N ALA A 145 4.32 3.45 -4.06
CA ALA A 145 5.44 3.10 -3.18
C ALA A 145 6.12 4.35 -2.61
N LEU A 146 6.21 5.43 -3.41
CA LEU A 146 6.67 6.73 -2.94
C LEU A 146 5.72 7.34 -1.90
N ILE A 147 4.41 7.23 -2.10
CA ILE A 147 3.41 7.70 -1.12
C ILE A 147 3.54 6.92 0.18
N PHE A 148 3.73 5.60 0.13
CA PHE A 148 3.97 4.79 1.33
C PHE A 148 5.22 5.24 2.08
N ALA A 149 6.34 5.40 1.37
CA ALA A 149 7.61 5.80 1.97
C ALA A 149 7.63 7.23 2.54
N SER A 150 6.87 8.17 1.95
CA SER A 150 6.96 9.60 2.27
C SER A 150 5.82 10.16 3.11
N VAL A 151 4.63 9.53 3.06
CA VAL A 151 3.41 10.04 3.71
C VAL A 151 2.88 9.08 4.76
N ILE A 152 2.93 7.76 4.51
CA ILE A 152 2.30 6.77 5.38
C ILE A 152 3.27 6.26 6.45
N PHE A 153 4.49 5.90 6.06
CA PHE A 153 5.48 5.39 7.01
C PHE A 153 6.03 6.56 7.83
N PRO A 154 5.93 6.52 9.17
CA PRO A 154 6.43 7.60 10.01
C PRO A 154 7.95 7.66 9.94
N GLY A 155 8.56 8.84 10.06
CA GLY A 155 10.02 9.01 9.96
C GLY A 155 10.81 8.11 10.93
N LYS A 156 10.27 7.88 12.14
CA LYS A 156 10.84 6.96 13.14
C LYS A 156 10.94 5.50 12.69
N ALA A 157 10.15 5.10 11.69
CA ALA A 157 10.26 3.77 11.07
C ALA A 157 11.60 3.61 10.36
N PHE A 158 12.20 4.67 9.82
CA PHE A 158 13.46 4.58 9.08
C PHE A 158 14.70 4.81 9.95
N LEU A 159 14.52 5.16 11.23
CA LEU A 159 15.61 5.36 12.20
C LEU A 159 15.96 4.05 12.95
N ASP A 160 14.98 3.17 13.15
CA ASP A 160 15.19 1.85 13.76
C ASP A 160 14.67 0.75 12.84
N PHE A 161 15.61 0.06 12.19
CA PHE A 161 15.31 -1.02 11.25
C PHE A 161 14.71 -2.25 11.93
N TRP A 162 15.23 -2.64 13.09
CA TRP A 162 14.87 -3.94 13.66
C TRP A 162 13.47 -3.91 14.29
N ASN A 163 13.09 -2.78 14.89
CA ASN A 163 11.82 -2.65 15.58
C ASN A 163 10.78 -1.89 14.73
N ASN A 164 10.95 -0.58 14.58
CA ASN A 164 9.91 0.28 14.01
C ASN A 164 9.68 0.03 12.52
N TYR A 165 10.74 -0.17 11.73
CA TYR A 165 10.62 -0.50 10.30
C TYR A 165 9.90 -1.83 10.11
N THR A 166 10.35 -2.88 10.80
CA THR A 166 9.78 -4.23 10.67
C THR A 166 8.30 -4.25 11.04
N ILE A 167 7.91 -3.59 12.14
CA ILE A 167 6.51 -3.50 12.56
C ILE A 167 5.66 -2.75 11.52
N SER A 168 6.17 -1.62 11.01
CA SER A 168 5.48 -0.83 9.98
C SER A 168 5.29 -1.63 8.69
N LEU A 169 6.33 -2.34 8.25
CA LEU A 169 6.31 -3.15 7.05
C LEU A 169 5.37 -4.35 7.20
N LEU A 170 5.37 -5.03 8.34
CA LEU A 170 4.45 -6.14 8.62
C LEU A 170 2.99 -5.66 8.63
N ALA A 171 2.69 -4.53 9.28
CA ALA A 171 1.36 -3.94 9.27
C ALA A 171 0.87 -3.63 7.85
N PHE A 172 1.75 -3.07 7.02
CA PHE A 172 1.47 -2.84 5.60
C PHE A 172 1.21 -4.15 4.83
N LEU A 173 2.06 -5.18 5.02
CA LEU A 173 1.94 -6.47 4.34
C LEU A 173 0.65 -7.23 4.70
N VAL A 174 0.22 -7.14 5.96
CA VAL A 174 -1.04 -7.72 6.44
C VAL A 174 -2.25 -7.11 5.73
N VAL A 175 -2.19 -5.82 5.38
CA VAL A 175 -3.24 -5.13 4.61
C VAL A 175 -3.11 -5.39 3.10
N LEU A 176 -1.89 -5.47 2.58
CA LEU A 176 -1.62 -5.75 1.18
C LEU A 176 -2.17 -7.11 0.76
N ALA A 177 -1.94 -8.16 1.55
CA ALA A 177 -2.35 -9.52 1.19
C ALA A 177 -3.86 -9.68 0.86
N PRO A 178 -4.81 -9.25 1.73
CA PRO A 178 -6.24 -9.37 1.43
C PRO A 178 -6.68 -8.49 0.28
N ILE A 179 -6.11 -7.29 0.11
CA ILE A 179 -6.45 -6.40 -1.01
C ILE A 179 -5.91 -6.94 -2.33
N GLY A 180 -4.69 -7.47 -2.35
CA GLY A 180 -4.13 -8.15 -3.52
C GLY A 180 -4.98 -9.38 -3.90
N MET A 181 -5.44 -10.14 -2.90
CA MET A 181 -6.35 -11.27 -3.12
C MET A 181 -7.71 -10.81 -3.66
N LEU A 182 -8.22 -9.66 -3.23
CA LEU A 182 -9.42 -9.06 -3.80
C LEU A 182 -9.23 -8.78 -5.30
N TRP A 183 -8.14 -8.14 -5.71
CA TRP A 183 -7.87 -7.86 -7.13
C TRP A 183 -7.73 -9.13 -7.96
N VAL A 184 -6.97 -10.11 -7.46
CA VAL A 184 -6.86 -11.45 -8.08
C VAL A 184 -8.22 -12.14 -8.17
N GLY A 185 -9.02 -12.06 -7.11
CA GLY A 185 -10.35 -12.64 -7.01
C GLY A 185 -11.34 -12.02 -8.01
N LEU A 186 -11.31 -10.69 -8.15
CA LEU A 186 -12.10 -9.97 -9.17
C LEU A 186 -11.73 -10.45 -10.57
N GLY A 187 -10.44 -10.54 -10.89
CA GLY A 187 -9.97 -11.08 -12.17
C GLY A 187 -10.45 -12.51 -12.43
N ALA A 188 -10.33 -13.39 -11.44
CA ALA A 188 -10.76 -14.77 -11.53
C ALA A 188 -12.29 -14.91 -11.63
N GLY A 189 -13.05 -14.02 -10.97
CA GLY A 189 -14.50 -13.94 -11.07
C GLY A 189 -14.96 -13.55 -12.47
N ILE A 190 -14.31 -12.56 -13.09
CA ILE A 190 -14.54 -12.17 -14.50
C ILE A 190 -14.26 -13.37 -15.41
N ARG A 191 -13.14 -14.07 -15.21
CA ARG A 191 -12.80 -15.29 -15.96
C ARG A 191 -13.86 -16.38 -15.82
N LYS A 192 -14.37 -16.62 -14.60
CA LYS A 192 -15.41 -17.64 -14.35
C LYS A 192 -16.74 -17.26 -15.01
N GLY A 193 -17.10 -15.97 -15.03
CA GLY A 193 -18.25 -15.48 -15.80
C GLY A 193 -18.06 -15.64 -17.31
N TYR A 194 -16.83 -15.50 -17.80
CA TYR A 194 -16.48 -15.61 -19.23
C TYR A 194 -16.34 -17.06 -19.71
N LEU A 195 -15.69 -17.94 -18.95
CA LEU A 195 -15.45 -19.35 -19.29
C LEU A 195 -16.53 -20.31 -18.78
N GLY A 196 -17.30 -19.90 -17.77
CA GLY A 196 -18.16 -20.79 -17.00
C GLY A 196 -19.57 -20.97 -17.53
N SER A 197 -19.94 -20.37 -18.67
CA SER A 197 -21.36 -20.17 -18.98
C SER A 197 -21.95 -19.23 -17.92
N ILE A 198 -22.26 -18.00 -18.32
CA ILE A 198 -23.58 -17.50 -17.96
C ILE A 198 -24.51 -18.69 -18.21
N SER A 199 -25.17 -19.25 -17.19
CA SER A 199 -26.37 -20.01 -17.48
C SER A 199 -27.23 -19.04 -18.29
N GLY A 200 -27.24 -19.24 -19.61
CA GLY A 200 -27.74 -18.33 -20.65
C GLY A 200 -28.98 -17.52 -20.27
N PRO A 201 -29.91 -18.04 -19.44
CA PRO A 201 -31.09 -17.30 -19.03
C PRO A 201 -30.91 -16.23 -17.94
N LEU A 202 -30.01 -16.36 -16.95
CA LEU A 202 -30.07 -15.50 -15.75
C LEU A 202 -29.41 -14.13 -15.95
N PHE A 203 -28.24 -14.08 -16.59
CA PHE A 203 -27.62 -12.81 -16.97
C PHE A 203 -28.51 -12.08 -17.98
N SER A 204 -29.05 -12.78 -18.99
CA SER A 204 -29.99 -12.21 -19.96
C SER A 204 -31.25 -11.65 -19.29
N LYS A 205 -31.78 -12.30 -18.24
CA LYS A 205 -32.91 -11.77 -17.44
C LYS A 205 -32.52 -10.52 -16.66
N VAL A 206 -31.37 -10.51 -15.98
CA VAL A 206 -30.90 -9.33 -15.24
C VAL A 206 -30.61 -8.16 -16.18
N THR A 207 -29.93 -8.40 -17.30
CA THR A 207 -29.68 -7.38 -18.32
C THR A 207 -30.97 -6.88 -18.95
N SER A 208 -31.95 -7.75 -19.23
CA SER A 208 -33.26 -7.34 -19.77
C SER A 208 -34.08 -6.54 -18.76
N VAL A 209 -34.04 -6.88 -17.47
CA VAL A 209 -34.69 -6.11 -16.41
C VAL A 209 -34.02 -4.74 -16.26
N ILE A 210 -32.68 -4.68 -16.30
CA ILE A 210 -31.95 -3.41 -16.26
C ILE A 210 -32.25 -2.56 -17.51
N LEU A 211 -32.29 -3.16 -18.70
CA LEU A 211 -32.65 -2.45 -19.94
C LEU A 211 -34.11 -1.99 -19.93
N ALA A 212 -35.04 -2.80 -19.41
CA ALA A 212 -36.44 -2.45 -19.30
C ALA A 212 -36.66 -1.32 -18.28
N LEU A 213 -35.96 -1.35 -17.14
CA LEU A 213 -35.99 -0.27 -16.16
C LEU A 213 -35.38 1.02 -16.72
N PHE A 214 -34.27 0.92 -17.46
CA PHE A 214 -33.64 2.06 -18.12
C PHE A 214 -34.49 2.63 -19.26
N SER A 215 -35.13 1.76 -20.05
CA SER A 215 -36.07 2.18 -21.09
C SER A 215 -37.33 2.81 -20.49
N ALA A 216 -37.83 2.29 -19.36
CA ALA A 216 -38.97 2.87 -18.67
C ALA A 216 -38.63 4.24 -18.06
N SER A 217 -37.38 4.44 -17.58
CA SER A 217 -36.93 5.75 -17.10
C SER A 217 -36.65 6.77 -18.19
N LEU A 218 -36.64 6.36 -19.47
CA LEU A 218 -36.51 7.26 -20.62
C LEU A 218 -37.86 7.72 -21.16
N THR A 219 -38.97 7.12 -20.71
CA THR A 219 -40.33 7.40 -21.21
C THR A 219 -41.14 8.28 -20.23
N TYR A 220 -40.52 8.80 -19.17
CA TYR A 220 -41.08 9.78 -18.23
C TYR A 220 -40.02 10.81 -17.87
#